data_AF-B4XH50-F1
#
_entry.id   AF-B4XH50-F1
#
_cell.length_a   1.000
_cell.length_b   1.000
_cell.length_c   1.000
_cell.angle_alpha   90.00
_cell.angle_beta   90.00
_cell.angle_gamma   90.00
#
_symmetry.space_group_name_H-M   'P 1'
#
loop_
_entity.id
_entity.type
_entity.pdbx_description
1 polymer ?
#
loop_
_entity_poly.entity_id
_entity_poly.type
_entity_poly.pdbx_seq_one_letter_code
_entity_poly.pdbx_strand_id
1 'polypeptide(L)'
;TLPSSILGNQNYSILKAAYSYYNVSTKTPLTQLMNDVLIVAKQKDFDVFNALDVMHNESFLKELKFGPGDGQLHYYLYNYRIRSALKPSGLGLVLL
;
A
#
# COMPACT_ATOMS: atom_id res chain seq x y z
N THR A 1 -13.89 0.54 0.35
CA THR A 1 -13.16 -0.75 0.29
C THR A 1 -13.04 -1.13 -1.17
N LEU A 2 -11.97 -1.82 -1.57
CA LEU A 2 -11.88 -2.45 -2.89
C LEU A 2 -12.06 -3.96 -2.64
N PRO A 3 -13.30 -4.49 -2.70
CA PRO A 3 -13.56 -5.90 -2.42
C PRO A 3 -13.08 -6.76 -3.59
N SER A 4 -12.28 -7.78 -3.29
CA SER A 4 -11.88 -8.79 -4.27
C SER A 4 -12.74 -10.03 -4.09
N SER A 5 -13.26 -10.58 -5.19
CA SER A 5 -13.98 -11.87 -5.16
C SER A 5 -13.00 -13.01 -4.88
N ILE A 6 -13.34 -13.87 -3.92
CA ILE A 6 -12.58 -15.09 -3.64
C ILE A 6 -13.17 -16.22 -4.49
N LEU A 7 -12.37 -16.74 -5.42
CA LEU A 7 -12.79 -17.81 -6.31
C LEU A 7 -12.63 -19.18 -5.64
N GLY A 8 -13.67 -20.02 -5.70
CA GLY A 8 -13.59 -21.43 -5.31
C GLY A 8 -13.49 -21.71 -3.79
N ASN A 9 -13.80 -20.75 -2.92
CA ASN A 9 -13.81 -20.95 -1.47
C ASN A 9 -15.24 -21.15 -0.94
N GLN A 10 -15.47 -22.19 -0.13
CA GLN A 10 -16.81 -22.54 0.39
C GLN A 10 -17.26 -21.65 1.56
N ASN A 11 -16.32 -21.06 2.30
CA ASN A 11 -16.59 -20.33 3.54
C ASN A 11 -16.62 -18.81 3.34
N TYR A 12 -15.86 -18.30 2.37
CA TYR A 12 -15.70 -16.86 2.13
C TYR A 12 -15.79 -16.53 0.64
N SER A 13 -16.54 -15.50 0.30
CA SER A 13 -16.72 -15.04 -1.09
C SER A 13 -16.04 -13.71 -1.41
N ILE A 14 -15.64 -12.96 -0.38
CA ILE A 14 -15.08 -11.60 -0.51
C ILE A 14 -13.86 -11.47 0.39
N LEU A 15 -12.80 -10.87 -0.15
CA LEU A 15 -11.64 -10.37 0.59
C LEU A 15 -11.75 -8.84 0.70
N LYS A 16 -11.82 -8.32 1.93
CA LYS A 16 -11.85 -6.88 2.21
C LYS A 16 -10.43 -6.35 2.32
N ALA A 17 -9.95 -5.74 1.24
CA ALA A 17 -8.65 -5.07 1.21
C ALA A 17 -8.75 -3.58 1.53
N ALA A 18 -7.86 -3.11 2.40
CA ALA A 18 -7.51 -1.70 2.57
C ALA A 18 -6.22 -1.40 1.81
N TYR A 19 -6.09 -0.18 1.29
CA TYR A 19 -4.91 0.26 0.56
C TYR A 19 -4.37 1.55 1.21
N SER A 20 -3.08 1.58 1.48
CA SER A 20 -2.37 2.77 1.92
C SER A 20 -2.42 3.82 0.80
N TYR A 21 -2.89 5.01 1.15
CA TYR A 21 -2.91 6.15 0.24
C TYR A 21 -1.75 7.10 0.58
N TYR A 22 -2.00 8.40 0.72
CA TYR A 22 -0.99 9.35 1.18
C TYR A 22 -0.86 9.34 2.71
N ASN A 23 0.38 9.34 3.19
CA ASN A 23 0.70 9.44 4.61
C ASN A 23 1.73 10.55 4.83
N VAL A 24 1.43 11.48 5.74
CA VAL A 24 2.33 12.60 6.08
C VAL A 24 2.58 12.56 7.57
N SER A 25 3.85 12.45 7.94
CA SER A 25 4.32 12.40 9.32
C SER A 25 5.19 13.63 9.59
N THR A 26 4.98 14.28 10.74
CA THR A 26 5.75 15.47 11.16
C THR A 26 6.33 15.28 12.56
N LYS A 27 5.47 14.99 13.55
CA LYS A 27 5.87 14.76 14.95
C LYS A 27 5.92 13.28 15.32
N THR A 28 4.94 12.51 14.85
CA THR A 28 4.85 11.07 15.11
C THR A 28 5.67 10.31 14.09
N PRO A 29 6.63 9.44 14.47
CA PRO A 29 7.39 8.63 13.51
C PRO A 29 6.48 7.88 12.53
N LEU A 30 6.87 7.82 11.26
CA LEU A 30 6.04 7.22 10.21
C LEU A 30 5.66 5.77 10.53
N THR A 31 6.60 4.96 11.04
CA THR A 31 6.30 3.58 11.45
C THR A 31 5.19 3.53 12.51
N GLN A 32 5.26 4.39 13.55
CA GLN A 32 4.23 4.42 14.58
C GLN A 32 2.87 4.84 14.01
N LEU A 33 2.85 5.88 13.15
CA LEU A 33 1.63 6.30 12.47
C LEU A 33 1.01 5.14 11.68
N MET A 34 1.82 4.42 10.90
CA MET A 34 1.34 3.31 10.09
C MET A 34 0.91 2.10 10.92
N ASN A 35 1.54 1.84 12.07
CA ASN A 35 1.08 0.83 13.01
C ASN A 35 -0.34 1.15 13.51
N ASP A 36 -0.61 2.41 13.86
CA ASP A 36 -1.95 2.83 14.29
C ASP A 36 -2.98 2.68 13.16
N VAL A 37 -2.59 2.97 11.90
CA VAL A 37 -3.44 2.72 10.73
C VAL A 37 -3.78 1.24 10.59
N LEU A 38 -2.83 0.31 10.79
CA LEU A 38 -3.09 -1.13 10.75
C LEU A 38 -4.08 -1.56 11.84
N ILE A 39 -3.97 -1.00 13.05
CA ILE A 39 -4.91 -1.25 14.15
C ILE A 39 -6.31 -0.79 13.74
N VAL A 40 -6.45 0.43 13.20
CA VAL A 40 -7.74 0.96 12.74
C VAL A 40 -8.31 0.12 11.59
N ALA A 41 -7.48 -0.33 10.64
CA ALA A 41 -7.92 -1.21 9.57
C ALA A 41 -8.46 -2.54 10.13
N LYS A 42 -7.78 -3.12 11.13
CA LYS A 42 -8.27 -4.35 11.77
C LYS A 42 -9.59 -4.14 12.52
N GLN A 43 -9.72 -3.02 13.24
CA GLN A 43 -10.97 -2.65 13.93
C GLN A 43 -12.14 -2.39 12.97
N LYS A 44 -11.86 -2.08 11.70
CA LYS A 44 -12.86 -1.90 10.64
C LYS A 44 -13.10 -3.18 9.82
N ASP A 45 -12.68 -4.33 10.35
CA ASP A 45 -12.86 -5.66 9.73
C ASP A 45 -12.29 -5.77 8.32
N PHE A 46 -11.13 -5.15 8.07
CA PHE A 46 -10.34 -5.47 6.88
C PHE A 46 -9.52 -6.75 7.09
N ASP A 47 -9.41 -7.53 6.02
CA ASP A 47 -8.69 -8.81 6.02
C ASP A 47 -7.21 -8.63 5.71
N VAL A 48 -6.88 -7.64 4.87
CA VAL A 48 -5.53 -7.32 4.44
C VAL A 48 -5.36 -5.81 4.26
N PHE A 49 -4.14 -5.33 4.51
CA PHE A 49 -3.74 -3.96 4.27
C PHE A 49 -2.58 -3.93 3.27
N ASN A 50 -2.82 -3.39 2.08
CA ASN A 50 -1.85 -3.31 1.00
C ASN A 50 -1.19 -1.94 0.99
N ALA A 51 0.09 -1.89 0.66
CA ALA A 51 0.84 -0.65 0.50
C ALA A 51 1.88 -0.81 -0.62
N LEU A 52 2.12 0.27 -1.36
CA LEU A 52 3.18 0.34 -2.37
C LEU A 52 4.52 0.75 -1.72
N ASP A 53 5.63 0.38 -2.34
CA ASP A 53 7.00 0.75 -1.98
C ASP A 53 7.41 2.16 -2.45
N VAL A 54 6.42 3.03 -2.70
CA VAL A 54 6.63 4.41 -3.14
C VAL A 54 6.95 5.35 -1.97
N MET A 55 7.47 6.55 -2.28
CA MET A 55 7.78 7.59 -1.30
C MET A 55 8.72 7.07 -0.18
N HIS A 56 8.31 7.21 1.08
CA HIS A 56 9.06 6.77 2.26
C HIS A 56 8.51 5.47 2.85
N ASN A 57 7.65 4.75 2.13
CA ASN A 57 6.92 3.61 2.70
C ASN A 57 7.84 2.45 3.10
N GLU A 58 8.93 2.25 2.35
CA GLU A 58 9.92 1.19 2.61
C GLU A 58 10.38 1.13 4.07
N SER A 59 10.46 2.28 4.77
CA SER A 59 10.90 2.32 6.17
C SER A 59 9.97 1.52 7.09
N PHE A 60 8.65 1.64 6.91
CA PHE A 60 7.68 0.95 7.76
C PHE A 60 7.33 -0.45 7.24
N LEU A 61 7.46 -0.70 5.93
CA LEU A 61 7.09 -2.00 5.33
C LEU A 61 7.83 -3.14 6.02
N LYS A 62 9.16 -3.03 6.16
CA LYS A 62 9.97 -4.06 6.82
C LYS A 62 9.67 -4.18 8.31
N GLU A 63 9.58 -3.06 9.01
CA GLU A 63 9.39 -3.02 10.47
C GLU A 63 8.02 -3.54 10.89
N LEU A 64 6.97 -3.23 10.11
CA LEU A 64 5.60 -3.67 10.33
C LEU A 64 5.27 -5.00 9.63
N LYS A 65 6.28 -5.75 9.21
CA LYS A 65 6.17 -7.12 8.68
C LYS A 65 5.29 -7.24 7.42
N PHE A 66 5.29 -6.21 6.56
CA PHE A 66 4.72 -6.35 5.23
C PHE A 66 5.54 -7.38 4.43
N GLY A 67 4.84 -8.27 3.74
CA GLY A 67 5.44 -9.19 2.78
C GLY A 67 5.32 -8.64 1.35
N PRO A 68 6.31 -8.85 0.48
CA PRO A 68 6.17 -8.52 -0.93
C PRO A 68 5.06 -9.37 -1.57
N GLY A 69 4.20 -8.73 -2.35
CA GLY A 69 3.24 -9.42 -3.21
C GLY A 69 3.90 -9.99 -4.48
N ASP A 70 3.11 -10.67 -5.29
CA ASP A 70 3.49 -11.19 -6.61
C ASP A 70 3.27 -10.17 -7.75
N GLY A 71 2.40 -9.18 -7.54
CA GLY A 71 2.12 -8.10 -8.49
C GLY A 71 3.15 -6.98 -8.48
N GLN A 72 3.39 -6.39 -9.66
CA GLN A 72 4.16 -5.15 -9.82
C GLN A 72 3.27 -4.06 -10.43
N LEU A 73 3.37 -2.84 -9.90
CA LEU A 73 2.67 -1.68 -10.44
C LEU A 73 3.66 -0.77 -11.17
N HIS A 74 3.46 -0.62 -12.48
CA HIS A 74 4.34 0.19 -13.33
C HIS A 74 3.70 1.54 -13.65
N TYR A 75 4.50 2.60 -13.54
CA TYR A 75 4.09 3.97 -13.82
C TYR A 75 4.53 4.38 -15.22
N TYR A 76 3.60 4.90 -16.01
CA TYR A 76 3.84 5.34 -17.38
C TYR A 76 3.44 6.80 -17.55
N LEU A 77 4.17 7.50 -18.43
CA LEU A 77 3.82 8.85 -18.86
C LEU A 77 3.55 8.82 -20.36
N TYR A 78 2.45 9.44 -20.76
CA TYR A 78 2.13 9.64 -22.17
C TYR A 78 2.71 10.96 -22.67
N ASN A 79 3.39 10.94 -23.81
CA ASN A 79 3.99 12.12 -24.44
C ASN A 79 4.93 12.93 -23.51
N TYR A 80 5.63 12.27 -22.59
CA TYR A 80 6.57 12.91 -21.69
C TYR A 80 7.82 12.06 -21.46
N ARG A 81 9.00 12.68 -21.55
CA ARG A 81 10.29 12.00 -21.40
C ARG A 81 10.98 12.43 -20.10
N ILE A 82 11.36 11.46 -19.28
CA ILE A 82 12.23 11.66 -18.11
C ILE A 82 13.69 11.44 -18.49
N ARG A 83 14.62 12.18 -17.86
CA ARG A 83 16.06 12.08 -18.16
C ARG A 83 16.71 10.81 -17.60
N SER A 84 16.19 10.32 -16.49
CA SER A 84 16.65 9.11 -15.82
C SER A 84 15.46 8.40 -15.19
N ALA A 85 15.53 7.07 -15.08
CA ALA A 85 14.53 6.29 -14.39
C ALA A 85 14.41 6.74 -12.92
N LEU A 86 13.17 6.79 -12.41
CA LEU A 86 12.90 7.06 -11.01
C LEU A 86 12.93 5.75 -10.22
N LYS A 87 13.50 5.80 -9.01
CA LYS A 87 13.28 4.75 -8.01
C LYS A 87 11.85 4.88 -7.46
N PRO A 88 11.23 3.81 -6.94
CA PRO A 88 9.92 3.88 -6.30
C PRO A 88 9.83 4.97 -5.22
N SER A 89 10.90 5.18 -4.44
CA SER A 89 10.98 6.24 -3.44
C SER A 89 10.93 7.67 -3.97
N GLY A 90 11.19 7.86 -5.27
CA GLY A 90 11.03 9.13 -5.97
C GLY A 90 9.64 9.35 -6.57
N LEU A 91 8.74 8.36 -6.47
CA LEU A 91 7.35 8.48 -6.91
C LEU A 91 6.50 9.06 -5.77
N GLY A 92 5.76 10.13 -6.06
CA GLY A 92 4.83 10.78 -5.14
C GLY A 92 3.35 10.63 -5.52
N LEU A 93 3.05 9.79 -6.51
CA LEU A 93 1.69 9.52 -6.98
C LEU A 93 1.28 8.12 -6.52
N VAL A 94 0.12 8.00 -5.88
CA VAL A 94 -0.52 6.71 -5.58
C VAL A 94 -1.67 6.51 -6.55
N LEU A 95 -1.58 5.48 -7.39
CA LEU A 95 -2.67 5.08 -8.29
C LEU A 95 -3.76 4.32 -7.52
N LEU A 96 -5.01 4.52 -7.93
CA LEU A 96 -6.19 3.82 -7.40
C LEU A 96 -6.40 2.47 -8.10
#